data_AF-A0A9W5TBH9-F1
#
_entry.id   AF-A0A9W5TBH9-F1
#
_cell.length_a   1.000
_cell.length_b   1.000
_cell.length_c   1.000
_cell.angle_alpha   90.00
_cell.angle_beta   90.00
_cell.angle_gamma   90.00
#
_symmetry.space_group_name_H-M   'P 1'
#
loop_
_entity.id
_entity.type
_entity.pdbx_description
1 polymer ?
#
loop_
_entity_poly.entity_id
_entity_poly.type
_entity_poly.pdbx_seq_one_letter_code
_entity_poly.pdbx_strand_id
1 'polypeptide(L)'
;MKVLSGALALICAALAVHADNVANVHVDTGGSAVIQLTDSNFEKLTQASTGSTTGPWFVKFYAPWCSHCRQMAPAWERVAKELKGVVNVADLDATRAPNVAKRFAIKGYPTLILIDKGRMYQYKNGERTTENLVAFATTEYKKTISSPVPAPLTFMGVIIDFLITGVQEAQRIYDVAFRGFFVISSFSLILGLLLGMICSIIALAKNNSTLHAAKTARTTRKQD
;
A
#
# COMPACT_ATOMS: atom_id res chain seq x y z
N MET A 1 -30.93 -52.24 5.62
CA MET A 1 -30.61 -51.00 6.36
C MET A 1 -29.32 -51.19 7.18
N LYS A 2 -28.16 -51.35 6.52
CA LYS A 2 -26.82 -51.53 7.15
C LYS A 2 -25.71 -50.97 6.23
N VAL A 3 -25.91 -49.78 5.67
CA VAL A 3 -24.91 -49.15 4.79
C VAL A 3 -24.57 -47.71 5.23
N LEU A 4 -25.26 -47.15 6.22
CA LEU A 4 -25.05 -45.77 6.67
C LEU A 4 -24.02 -45.59 7.79
N SER A 5 -23.49 -46.65 8.40
CA SER A 5 -22.56 -46.54 9.53
C SER A 5 -21.09 -46.40 9.14
N GLY A 6 -20.72 -46.77 7.90
CA GLY A 6 -19.32 -46.74 7.44
C GLY A 6 -18.86 -45.37 6.92
N ALA A 7 -19.78 -44.59 6.33
CA ALA A 7 -19.45 -43.29 5.74
C ALA A 7 -19.12 -42.22 6.81
N LEU A 8 -19.75 -42.30 7.99
CA LEU A 8 -19.52 -41.33 9.07
C LEU A 8 -18.13 -41.51 9.73
N ALA A 9 -17.64 -42.75 9.81
CA ALA A 9 -16.33 -43.05 10.41
C ALA A 9 -15.15 -42.59 9.52
N LEU A 10 -15.33 -42.63 8.19
CA LEU A 10 -14.32 -42.16 7.24
C LEU A 10 -14.17 -40.63 7.22
N ILE A 11 -15.27 -39.89 7.46
CA ILE A 11 -15.24 -38.42 7.51
C ILE A 11 -14.56 -37.93 8.81
N CYS A 12 -14.77 -38.61 9.94
CA CYS A 12 -14.05 -38.28 11.19
C CYS A 12 -12.54 -38.55 11.10
N ALA A 13 -12.12 -39.62 10.41
CA ALA A 13 -10.70 -39.88 10.20
C ALA A 13 -10.03 -38.83 9.29
N ALA A 14 -10.73 -38.34 8.27
CA ALA A 14 -10.21 -37.31 7.36
C ALA A 14 -10.05 -35.92 8.02
N LEU A 15 -10.91 -35.60 9.00
CA LEU A 15 -10.82 -34.35 9.78
C LEU A 15 -9.72 -34.39 10.85
N ALA A 16 -9.42 -35.57 11.42
CA ALA A 16 -8.31 -35.71 12.36
C ALA A 16 -6.93 -35.57 11.67
N VAL A 17 -6.80 -36.04 10.44
CA VAL A 17 -5.53 -35.96 9.66
C VAL A 17 -5.14 -34.51 9.29
N HIS A 18 -6.07 -33.55 9.33
CA HIS A 18 -5.78 -32.14 9.02
C HIS A 18 -5.47 -31.26 10.23
N ALA A 19 -5.59 -31.77 11.46
CA ALA A 19 -5.33 -30.98 12.68
C ALA A 19 -3.87 -31.05 13.17
N ASP A 20 -3.09 -32.04 12.74
CA ASP A 20 -1.75 -32.28 13.31
C ASP A 20 -0.59 -31.62 12.53
N ASN A 21 -0.86 -30.91 11.43
CA ASN A 21 0.20 -30.30 10.60
C ASN A 21 0.47 -28.80 10.88
N VAL A 22 0.00 -28.25 12.00
CA VAL A 22 0.25 -26.84 12.39
C VAL A 22 1.15 -26.72 13.65
N ALA A 23 1.78 -27.80 14.09
CA ALA A 23 2.58 -27.76 15.33
C ALA A 23 3.93 -28.48 15.24
N ASN A 24 4.75 -28.21 14.21
CA ASN A 24 6.21 -28.17 14.39
C ASN A 24 6.92 -27.58 13.17
N VAL A 25 7.07 -26.25 13.14
CA VAL A 25 8.28 -25.68 12.54
C VAL A 25 9.25 -25.47 13.69
N HIS A 26 9.89 -26.57 14.10
CA HIS A 26 11.10 -26.48 14.92
C HIS A 26 12.19 -25.98 13.98
N VAL A 27 12.51 -24.69 14.07
CA VAL A 27 13.77 -24.18 13.53
C VAL A 27 14.83 -24.71 14.48
N ASP A 28 15.56 -25.73 14.04
CA ASP A 28 16.70 -26.28 14.76
C ASP A 28 17.80 -25.21 14.88
N THR A 29 17.68 -24.35 15.89
CA THR A 29 18.68 -23.36 16.25
C THR A 29 19.60 -23.96 17.29
N GLY A 30 20.60 -24.70 16.83
CA GLY A 30 21.78 -24.98 17.63
C GLY A 30 22.58 -23.70 17.92
N GLY A 31 22.14 -22.90 18.90
CA GLY A 31 23.01 -22.02 19.69
C GLY A 31 23.10 -20.52 19.38
N SER A 32 22.49 -19.99 18.31
CA SER A 32 22.52 -18.54 17.99
C SER A 32 21.18 -17.87 18.30
N ALA A 33 21.20 -16.68 18.91
CA ALA A 33 19.99 -15.88 19.13
C ALA A 33 19.53 -15.15 17.84
N VAL A 34 20.31 -15.20 16.77
CA VAL A 34 20.05 -14.55 15.49
C VAL A 34 19.19 -15.44 14.60
N ILE A 35 18.03 -14.93 14.18
CA ILE A 35 17.09 -15.63 13.31
C ILE A 35 17.57 -15.59 11.86
N GLN A 36 17.58 -16.72 11.16
CA GLN A 36 17.96 -16.76 9.73
C GLN A 36 16.74 -16.55 8.83
N LEU A 37 16.77 -15.45 8.07
CA LEU A 37 15.74 -15.11 7.08
C LEU A 37 16.19 -15.48 5.67
N THR A 38 15.21 -15.86 4.86
CA THR A 38 15.32 -16.28 3.46
C THR A 38 14.17 -15.67 2.67
N ASP A 39 14.22 -15.75 1.34
CA ASP A 39 13.13 -15.27 0.48
C ASP A 39 11.77 -15.91 0.82
N SER A 40 11.74 -17.16 1.29
CA SER A 40 10.50 -17.90 1.53
C SER A 40 9.88 -17.67 2.91
N ASN A 41 10.70 -17.29 3.91
CA ASN A 41 10.25 -17.11 5.29
C ASN A 41 10.17 -15.62 5.71
N PHE A 42 10.80 -14.70 4.96
CA PHE A 42 10.90 -13.30 5.35
C PHE A 42 9.54 -12.69 5.63
N GLU A 43 8.61 -12.75 4.68
CA GLU A 43 7.29 -12.13 4.85
C GLU A 43 6.45 -12.86 5.90
N LYS A 44 6.60 -14.18 6.00
CA LYS A 44 5.84 -15.00 6.96
C LYS A 44 6.20 -14.67 8.41
N LEU A 45 7.50 -14.49 8.68
CA LEU A 45 8.01 -14.22 10.03
C LEU A 45 7.92 -12.73 10.37
N THR A 46 8.33 -11.87 9.43
CA THR A 46 8.43 -10.43 9.70
C THR A 46 7.11 -9.71 9.54
N GLN A 47 6.19 -10.19 8.68
CA GLN A 47 4.98 -9.48 8.28
C GLN A 47 5.25 -8.02 7.89
N ALA A 48 6.41 -7.79 7.27
CA ALA A 48 6.95 -6.46 7.03
C ALA A 48 6.01 -5.59 6.18
N SER A 49 5.25 -6.16 5.25
CA SER A 49 4.35 -5.41 4.36
C SER A 49 3.04 -4.99 5.04
N THR A 50 2.46 -5.87 5.87
CA THR A 50 1.18 -5.59 6.55
C THR A 50 1.36 -4.74 7.80
N GLY A 51 2.57 -4.76 8.38
CA GLY A 51 2.87 -4.08 9.63
C GLY A 51 2.23 -4.75 10.85
N SER A 52 1.60 -5.92 10.68
CA SER A 52 1.00 -6.73 11.76
C SER A 52 2.04 -7.56 12.52
N THR A 53 3.26 -7.05 12.61
CA THR A 53 4.41 -7.77 13.17
C THR A 53 4.20 -7.97 14.67
N THR A 54 4.62 -9.13 15.21
CA THR A 54 4.59 -9.40 16.67
C THR A 54 5.63 -8.58 17.45
N GLY A 55 6.34 -7.69 16.78
CA GLY A 55 7.40 -6.85 17.34
C GLY A 55 8.30 -6.29 16.23
N PRO A 56 9.19 -5.34 16.56
CA PRO A 56 10.16 -4.82 15.61
C PRO A 56 11.17 -5.91 15.21
N TRP A 57 11.64 -5.83 13.98
CA TRP A 57 12.64 -6.73 13.40
C TRP A 57 13.89 -5.96 13.01
N PHE A 58 15.04 -6.32 13.54
CA PHE A 58 16.32 -5.74 13.15
C PHE A 58 17.10 -6.72 12.28
N VAL A 59 17.19 -6.42 10.99
CA VAL A 59 17.69 -7.34 9.96
C VAL A 59 19.04 -6.86 9.44
N LYS A 60 20.05 -7.74 9.48
CA LYS A 60 21.34 -7.56 8.81
C LYS A 60 21.34 -8.27 7.46
N PHE A 61 21.38 -7.46 6.40
CA PHE A 61 21.63 -7.93 5.04
C PHE A 61 23.13 -8.07 4.83
N TYR A 62 23.59 -9.31 4.59
CA TYR A 62 25.01 -9.62 4.45
C TYR A 62 25.31 -10.46 3.20
N ALA A 63 26.60 -10.62 2.92
CA ALA A 63 27.11 -11.58 1.96
C ALA A 63 28.23 -12.40 2.61
N PRO A 64 28.35 -13.72 2.33
CA PRO A 64 29.28 -14.62 3.05
C PRO A 64 30.75 -14.27 2.82
N TRP A 65 31.07 -13.68 1.65
CA TRP A 65 32.42 -13.27 1.29
C TRP A 65 32.82 -11.89 1.85
N CYS A 66 31.89 -11.11 2.40
CA CYS A 66 32.17 -9.76 2.89
C CYS A 66 32.92 -9.77 4.22
N SER A 67 34.16 -9.25 4.22
CA SER A 67 35.00 -9.17 5.43
C SER A 67 34.35 -8.37 6.56
N HIS A 68 33.78 -7.20 6.26
CA HIS A 68 33.10 -6.37 7.26
C HIS A 68 31.90 -7.08 7.91
N CYS A 69 31.18 -7.93 7.17
CA CYS A 69 30.09 -8.72 7.72
C CYS A 69 30.59 -9.78 8.70
N ARG A 70 31.69 -10.47 8.36
CA ARG A 70 32.29 -11.50 9.22
C ARG A 70 32.84 -10.91 10.52
N GLN A 71 33.49 -9.74 10.44
CA GLN A 71 33.99 -9.04 11.62
C GLN A 71 32.88 -8.57 12.55
N MET A 72 31.71 -8.20 12.01
CA MET A 72 30.55 -7.77 12.78
C MET A 72 29.77 -8.95 13.41
N ALA A 73 29.91 -10.18 12.90
CA ALA A 73 29.11 -11.32 13.34
C ALA A 73 29.12 -11.56 14.87
N PRO A 74 30.28 -11.49 15.58
CA PRO A 74 30.30 -11.67 17.03
C PRO A 74 29.56 -10.57 17.79
N ALA A 75 29.63 -9.31 17.33
CA ALA A 75 28.89 -8.21 17.94
C ALA A 75 27.39 -8.37 17.68
N TRP A 76 27.01 -8.76 16.46
CA TRP A 76 25.61 -9.00 16.09
C TRP A 76 24.94 -10.10 16.92
N GLU A 77 25.69 -11.17 17.23
CA GLU A 77 25.22 -12.23 18.12
C GLU A 77 24.94 -11.71 19.55
N ARG A 78 25.75 -10.77 20.05
CA ARG A 78 25.49 -10.13 21.35
C ARG A 78 24.25 -9.25 21.31
N VAL A 79 24.09 -8.45 20.25
CA VAL A 79 22.88 -7.64 20.02
C VAL A 79 21.63 -8.52 20.05
N ALA A 80 21.66 -9.68 19.39
CA ALA A 80 20.53 -10.62 19.41
C ALA A 80 20.21 -11.18 20.79
N LYS A 81 21.24 -11.43 21.61
CA LYS A 81 21.07 -11.88 22.99
C LYS A 81 20.49 -10.79 23.90
N GLU A 82 20.98 -9.57 23.79
CA GLU A 82 20.53 -8.43 24.61
C GLU A 82 19.11 -7.98 24.25
N LEU A 83 18.74 -8.05 22.97
CA LEU A 83 17.42 -7.64 22.49
C LEU A 83 16.36 -8.75 22.55
N LYS A 84 16.72 -9.94 23.07
CA LYS A 84 15.84 -11.10 23.10
C LYS A 84 14.51 -10.76 23.81
N GLY A 85 13.40 -10.96 23.09
CA GLY A 85 12.05 -10.68 23.59
C GLY A 85 11.59 -9.23 23.44
N VAL A 86 12.47 -8.31 23.02
CA VAL A 86 12.14 -6.90 22.75
C VAL A 86 12.18 -6.59 21.26
N VAL A 87 13.24 -7.01 20.56
CA VAL A 87 13.41 -6.84 19.12
C VAL A 87 13.90 -8.16 18.53
N ASN A 88 13.28 -8.61 17.45
CA ASN A 88 13.71 -9.80 16.74
C ASN A 88 14.93 -9.47 15.90
N VAL A 89 16.08 -10.08 16.22
CA VAL A 89 17.33 -9.84 15.48
C VAL A 89 17.55 -10.96 14.47
N ALA A 90 17.83 -10.58 13.23
CA ALA A 90 17.90 -11.52 12.14
C ALA A 90 19.04 -11.25 11.15
N ASP A 91 19.47 -12.32 10.50
CA ASP A 91 20.43 -12.33 9.41
C ASP A 91 19.75 -12.76 8.12
N LEU A 92 20.12 -12.10 7.02
CA LEU A 92 19.66 -12.45 5.69
C LEU A 92 20.83 -12.40 4.71
N ASP A 93 21.16 -13.54 4.12
CA ASP A 93 22.14 -13.64 3.04
C ASP A 93 21.52 -13.11 1.74
N ALA A 94 21.85 -11.87 1.39
CA ALA A 94 21.31 -11.19 0.22
C ALA A 94 21.75 -11.85 -1.10
N THR A 95 22.79 -12.70 -1.08
CA THR A 95 23.24 -13.46 -2.25
C THR A 95 22.35 -14.68 -2.52
N ARG A 96 21.65 -15.18 -1.49
CA ARG A 96 20.72 -16.32 -1.58
C ARG A 96 19.26 -15.90 -1.52
N ALA A 97 18.98 -14.67 -1.12
CA ALA A 97 17.64 -14.09 -1.07
C ALA A 97 17.51 -12.86 -2.02
N PRO A 98 17.62 -13.07 -3.35
CA PRO A 98 17.63 -11.99 -4.31
C PRO A 98 16.31 -11.23 -4.38
N ASN A 99 15.17 -11.86 -4.07
CA ASN A 99 13.88 -11.17 -4.12
C ASN A 99 13.76 -10.16 -2.99
N VAL A 100 14.09 -10.55 -1.76
CA VAL A 100 14.10 -9.62 -0.63
C VAL A 100 15.19 -8.56 -0.82
N ALA A 101 16.39 -8.93 -1.29
CA ALA A 101 17.47 -7.99 -1.54
C ALA A 101 17.09 -6.91 -2.57
N LYS A 102 16.44 -7.29 -3.68
CA LYS A 102 15.91 -6.36 -4.69
C LYS A 102 14.80 -5.47 -4.12
N ARG A 103 13.85 -6.08 -3.42
CA ARG A 103 12.72 -5.39 -2.77
C ARG A 103 13.19 -4.27 -1.85
N PHE A 104 14.18 -4.53 -1.00
CA PHE A 104 14.76 -3.54 -0.08
C PHE A 104 15.88 -2.68 -0.70
N ALA A 105 16.10 -2.80 -2.02
CA ALA A 105 17.12 -2.06 -2.77
C ALA A 105 18.52 -2.12 -2.12
N ILE A 106 18.93 -3.31 -1.68
CA ILE A 106 20.23 -3.52 -1.02
C ILE A 106 21.35 -3.37 -2.04
N LYS A 107 22.19 -2.33 -1.87
CA LYS A 107 23.31 -1.99 -2.77
C LYS A 107 24.69 -2.34 -2.21
N GLY A 108 24.79 -2.65 -0.91
CA GLY A 108 26.07 -2.88 -0.24
C GLY A 108 25.92 -3.63 1.07
N TYR A 109 27.04 -4.11 1.61
CA TYR A 109 27.08 -4.98 2.77
C TYR A 109 28.07 -4.48 3.84
N PRO A 110 27.77 -4.64 5.14
CA PRO A 110 26.46 -4.99 5.69
C PRO A 110 25.49 -3.81 5.59
N THR A 111 24.23 -4.08 5.25
CA THR A 111 23.13 -3.11 5.37
C THR A 111 22.24 -3.52 6.53
N LEU A 112 21.97 -2.62 7.46
CA LEU A 112 21.15 -2.88 8.65
C LEU A 112 19.85 -2.09 8.55
N ILE A 113 18.72 -2.79 8.66
CA ILE A 113 17.40 -2.21 8.55
C ILE A 113 16.55 -2.71 9.70
N LEU A 114 15.96 -1.78 10.45
CA LEU A 114 14.93 -2.08 11.42
C LEU A 114 13.56 -1.90 10.77
N ILE A 115 12.67 -2.86 10.98
CA ILE A 115 11.31 -2.89 10.47
C ILE A 115 10.37 -2.82 11.66
N ASP A 116 9.49 -1.82 11.68
CA ASP A 116 8.46 -1.66 12.70
C ASP A 116 7.19 -1.10 12.07
N LYS A 117 6.04 -1.72 12.35
CA LYS A 117 4.70 -1.27 11.92
C LYS A 117 4.61 -0.87 10.43
N GLY A 118 5.15 -1.71 9.54
CA GLY A 118 5.10 -1.47 8.09
C GLY A 118 6.06 -0.38 7.59
N ARG A 119 6.95 0.10 8.44
CA ARG A 119 7.99 1.08 8.09
C ARG A 119 9.37 0.49 8.30
N MET A 120 10.31 0.95 7.49
CA MET A 120 11.72 0.58 7.59
C MET A 120 12.58 1.79 7.97
N TYR A 121 13.55 1.54 8.83
CA TYR A 121 14.49 2.48 9.41
C TYR A 121 15.90 1.97 9.13
N GLN A 122 16.62 2.64 8.24
CA GLN A 122 17.97 2.22 7.89
C GLN A 122 18.97 2.81 8.89
N TYR A 123 19.81 1.96 9.48
CA TYR A 123 20.93 2.43 10.29
C TYR A 123 22.02 3.00 9.37
N LYS A 124 22.30 4.30 9.49
CA LYS A 124 23.26 5.02 8.66
C LYS A 124 24.34 5.65 9.52
N ASN A 125 25.60 5.54 9.06
CA ASN A 125 26.75 6.32 9.52
C ASN A 125 27.07 6.29 11.03
N GLY A 126 26.60 5.28 11.76
CA GLY A 126 26.99 5.04 13.15
C GLY A 126 28.02 3.92 13.29
N GLU A 127 28.72 3.90 14.42
CA GLU A 127 29.65 2.83 14.75
C GLU A 127 28.89 1.52 15.00
N ARG A 128 29.37 0.41 14.44
CA ARG A 128 28.72 -0.90 14.53
C ARG A 128 29.11 -1.64 15.82
N THR A 129 29.16 -0.93 16.93
CA THR A 129 29.37 -1.49 18.27
C THR A 129 28.06 -2.07 18.80
N THR A 130 28.13 -3.00 19.75
CA THR A 130 26.95 -3.66 20.31
C THR A 130 26.01 -2.63 20.93
N GLU A 131 26.57 -1.67 21.66
CA GLU A 131 25.88 -0.67 22.45
C GLU A 131 25.08 0.28 21.54
N ASN A 132 25.68 0.76 20.45
CA ASN A 132 25.02 1.65 19.51
C ASN A 132 23.91 0.93 18.73
N LEU A 133 24.11 -0.35 18.40
CA LEU A 133 23.10 -1.15 17.69
C LEU A 133 21.89 -1.43 18.59
N VAL A 134 22.13 -1.72 19.87
CA VAL A 134 21.07 -1.92 20.87
C VAL A 134 20.33 -0.61 21.14
N ALA A 135 21.05 0.51 21.30
CA ALA A 135 20.45 1.83 21.48
C ALA A 135 19.57 2.21 20.28
N PHE A 136 20.08 1.99 19.07
CA PHE A 136 19.32 2.22 17.84
C PHE A 136 18.04 1.39 17.79
N ALA A 137 18.15 0.09 18.04
CA ALA A 137 17.03 -0.84 17.92
C ALA A 137 15.92 -0.60 18.96
N THR A 138 16.26 -0.04 20.11
CA THR A 138 15.32 0.20 21.21
C THR A 138 14.68 1.58 21.17
N THR A 139 15.46 2.62 20.87
CA THR A 139 15.00 4.01 21.06
C THR A 139 15.29 4.93 19.87
N GLU A 140 16.48 4.87 19.27
CA GLU A 140 16.89 5.91 18.32
C GLU A 140 16.26 5.76 16.94
N TYR A 141 15.86 4.54 16.54
CA TYR A 141 15.22 4.34 15.23
C TYR A 141 13.99 5.22 15.05
N LYS A 142 13.24 5.50 16.13
CA LYS A 142 12.06 6.37 16.12
C LYS A 142 12.36 7.82 15.72
N LYS A 143 13.60 8.27 15.92
CA LYS A 143 14.08 9.61 15.55
C LYS A 143 14.64 9.65 14.11
N THR A 144 14.85 8.50 13.50
CA THR A 144 15.46 8.37 12.17
C THR A 144 14.41 8.51 11.08
N ILE A 145 14.82 9.04 9.92
CA ILE A 145 13.97 9.09 8.72
C ILE A 145 13.54 7.68 8.34
N SER A 146 12.23 7.47 8.23
CA SER A 146 11.63 6.18 7.91
C SER A 146 11.02 6.17 6.52
N SER A 147 11.12 5.04 5.84
CA SER A 147 10.46 4.80 4.57
C SER A 147 9.39 3.73 4.73
N PRO A 148 8.30 3.74 3.95
CA PRO A 148 7.37 2.61 3.93
C PRO A 148 8.09 1.34 3.49
N VAL A 149 7.72 0.20 4.07
CA VAL A 149 8.25 -1.09 3.62
C VAL A 149 7.78 -1.34 2.18
N PRO A 150 8.69 -1.62 1.24
CA PRO A 150 8.33 -1.92 -0.14
C PRO A 150 7.44 -3.18 -0.19
N ALA A 151 6.48 -3.24 -1.12
CA ALA A 151 5.61 -4.40 -1.28
C ALA A 151 6.42 -5.66 -1.65
N PRO A 152 5.98 -6.86 -1.24
CA PRO A 152 6.64 -8.09 -1.66
C PRO A 152 6.51 -8.26 -3.17
N LEU A 153 7.60 -8.67 -3.83
CA LEU A 153 7.66 -8.95 -5.28
C LEU A 153 6.90 -10.23 -5.62
N THR A 154 5.61 -10.30 -5.26
CA THR A 154 4.73 -11.41 -5.58
C THR A 154 4.15 -11.21 -6.98
N PHE A 155 3.95 -12.31 -7.70
CA PHE A 155 3.26 -12.30 -8.99
C PHE A 155 1.88 -11.62 -8.89
N MET A 156 1.15 -11.84 -7.79
CA MET A 156 -0.11 -11.15 -7.52
C MET A 156 0.08 -9.65 -7.30
N GLY A 157 1.14 -9.20 -6.62
CA GLY A 157 1.46 -7.77 -6.47
C GLY A 157 1.71 -7.09 -7.81
N VAL A 158 2.45 -7.75 -8.71
CA VAL A 158 2.69 -7.24 -10.08
C VAL A 158 1.40 -7.16 -10.89
N ILE A 159 0.52 -8.17 -10.78
CA ILE A 159 -0.79 -8.15 -11.44
C ILE A 159 -1.69 -7.07 -10.85
N ILE A 160 -1.71 -6.92 -9.53
CA ILE A 160 -2.49 -5.89 -8.85
C ILE A 160 -2.00 -4.50 -9.27
N ASP A 161 -0.70 -4.25 -9.34
CA ASP A 161 -0.18 -2.97 -9.84
C ASP A 161 -0.56 -2.74 -11.31
N PHE A 162 -0.51 -3.77 -12.16
CA PHE A 162 -0.96 -3.68 -13.55
C PHE A 162 -2.46 -3.36 -13.65
N LEU A 163 -3.30 -4.02 -12.85
CA LEU A 163 -4.74 -3.80 -12.80
C LEU A 163 -5.08 -2.43 -12.20
N ILE A 164 -4.44 -2.02 -11.10
CA ILE A 164 -4.66 -0.72 -10.45
C ILE A 164 -4.25 0.39 -11.41
N THR A 165 -3.08 0.30 -12.03
CA THR A 165 -2.60 1.29 -13.01
C THR A 165 -3.57 1.38 -14.20
N GLY A 166 -4.02 0.24 -14.72
CA GLY A 166 -5.03 0.20 -15.78
C GLY A 166 -6.38 0.83 -15.37
N VAL A 167 -6.84 0.58 -14.15
CA VAL A 167 -8.07 1.18 -13.60
C VAL A 167 -7.90 2.68 -13.38
N GLN A 168 -6.73 3.14 -12.94
CA GLN A 168 -6.43 4.55 -12.70
C GLN A 168 -6.44 5.36 -14.00
N GLU A 169 -5.91 4.81 -15.09
CA GLU A 169 -5.98 5.44 -16.41
C GLU A 169 -7.40 5.48 -16.95
N ALA A 170 -8.17 4.39 -16.79
CA ALA A 170 -9.58 4.34 -17.18
C ALA A 170 -10.44 5.37 -16.41
N GLN A 171 -10.23 5.49 -15.10
CA GLN A 171 -10.88 6.51 -14.27
C GLN A 171 -10.53 7.93 -14.72
N ARG A 172 -9.27 8.20 -15.07
CA ARG A 172 -8.85 9.52 -15.58
C ARG A 172 -9.54 9.89 -16.89
N ILE A 173 -9.67 8.92 -17.80
CA ILE A 173 -10.38 9.09 -19.08
C ILE A 173 -11.86 9.34 -18.82
N TYR A 174 -12.47 8.58 -17.90
CA TYR A 174 -13.86 8.75 -17.51
C TYR A 174 -14.12 10.13 -16.90
N ASP A 175 -13.26 10.61 -15.99
CA ASP A 175 -13.38 11.95 -15.39
C ASP A 175 -13.26 13.07 -16.43
N VAL A 176 -12.32 12.97 -17.37
CA VAL A 176 -12.17 13.98 -18.43
C VAL A 176 -13.38 13.99 -19.36
N ALA A 177 -13.88 12.81 -19.73
CA ALA A 177 -15.06 12.68 -20.58
C ALA A 177 -16.33 13.19 -19.88
N PHE A 178 -16.54 12.80 -18.63
CA PHE A 178 -17.72 13.17 -17.84
C PHE A 178 -17.71 14.65 -17.47
N ARG A 179 -16.56 15.19 -17.04
CA ARG A 179 -16.42 16.62 -16.78
C ARG A 179 -16.57 17.45 -18.06
N GLY A 180 -16.06 16.96 -19.19
CA GLY A 180 -16.29 17.56 -20.50
C GLY A 180 -17.77 17.60 -20.88
N PHE A 181 -18.49 16.50 -20.68
CA PHE A 181 -19.93 16.42 -20.93
C PHE A 181 -20.72 17.42 -20.08
N PHE A 182 -20.42 17.52 -18.78
CA PHE A 182 -21.08 18.49 -17.89
C PHE A 182 -20.82 19.94 -18.28
N VAL A 183 -19.59 20.27 -18.68
CA VAL A 183 -19.25 21.60 -19.19
C VAL A 183 -20.04 21.89 -20.48
N ILE A 184 -20.03 20.99 -21.46
CA ILE A 184 -20.76 21.20 -22.73
C ILE A 184 -22.27 21.34 -22.48
N SER A 185 -22.83 20.49 -21.62
CA SER A 185 -24.26 20.53 -21.28
C SER A 185 -24.64 21.84 -20.57
N SER A 186 -23.83 22.32 -19.64
CA SER A 186 -24.09 23.59 -18.94
C SER A 186 -24.01 24.80 -19.86
N PHE A 187 -23.00 24.87 -20.74
CA PHE A 187 -22.90 25.93 -21.75
C PHE A 187 -24.11 25.93 -22.70
N SER A 188 -24.54 24.74 -23.14
CA SER A 188 -25.70 24.60 -24.02
C SER A 188 -26.99 25.09 -23.35
N LEU A 189 -27.19 24.76 -22.07
CA LEU A 189 -28.34 25.21 -21.29
C LEU A 189 -28.33 26.74 -21.09
N ILE A 190 -27.19 27.32 -20.75
CA ILE A 190 -27.04 28.76 -20.55
C ILE A 190 -27.29 29.52 -21.85
N LEU A 191 -26.72 29.06 -22.96
CA LEU A 191 -26.94 29.68 -24.28
C LEU A 191 -28.42 29.61 -24.69
N GLY A 192 -29.07 28.47 -24.44
CA GLY A 192 -30.51 28.31 -24.69
C GLY A 192 -31.36 29.28 -23.87
N LEU A 193 -31.07 29.43 -22.57
CA LEU A 193 -31.78 30.38 -21.70
C LEU A 193 -31.56 31.83 -22.13
N LEU A 194 -30.35 32.22 -22.51
CA LEU A 194 -30.06 33.58 -22.99
C LEU A 194 -30.81 33.90 -24.28
N LEU A 195 -30.78 33.00 -25.26
CA LEU A 195 -31.52 33.17 -26.52
C LEU A 195 -33.03 33.23 -26.27
N GLY A 196 -33.55 32.39 -25.38
CA GLY A 196 -34.97 32.41 -24.97
C GLY A 196 -35.37 33.75 -24.33
N MET A 197 -34.55 34.27 -23.42
CA MET A 197 -34.77 35.57 -22.78
C MET A 197 -34.79 36.71 -23.80
N ILE A 198 -33.84 36.73 -24.74
CA ILE A 198 -33.77 37.74 -25.80
C ILE A 198 -35.03 37.70 -26.68
N CYS A 199 -35.45 36.51 -27.13
CA CYS A 199 -36.68 36.35 -27.91
C CYS A 199 -37.92 36.83 -27.16
N SER A 200 -38.01 36.53 -25.85
CA SER A 200 -39.13 36.96 -25.01
C SER A 200 -39.18 38.49 -24.85
N ILE A 201 -38.03 39.14 -24.66
CA ILE A 201 -37.93 40.61 -24.60
C ILE A 201 -38.36 41.25 -25.92
N ILE A 202 -37.92 40.70 -27.06
CA ILE A 202 -38.32 41.21 -28.40
C ILE A 202 -39.83 41.05 -28.60
N ALA A 203 -40.42 39.92 -28.19
CA ALA A 203 -41.86 39.69 -28.29
C ALA A 203 -42.66 40.69 -27.43
N LEU A 204 -42.21 40.95 -26.19
CA LEU A 204 -42.82 41.95 -25.31
C LEU A 204 -42.70 43.37 -25.86
N ALA A 205 -41.54 43.73 -26.41
CA ALA A 205 -41.34 45.03 -27.04
C ALA A 205 -42.32 45.23 -28.21
N LYS A 206 -42.44 44.22 -29.08
CA LYS A 206 -43.36 44.25 -30.23
C LYS A 206 -44.83 44.35 -29.79
N ASN A 207 -45.22 43.60 -28.75
CA ASN A 207 -46.56 43.67 -28.19
C ASN A 207 -46.89 45.07 -27.62
N ASN A 208 -45.96 45.66 -26.86
CA ASN A 208 -46.13 47.03 -26.33
C ASN A 208 -46.24 48.06 -27.46
N SER A 209 -45.44 47.95 -28.53
CA SER A 209 -45.55 48.83 -29.70
C SER A 209 -46.92 48.72 -30.37
N THR A 210 -47.46 47.51 -30.52
CA THR A 210 -48.81 47.31 -31.11
C THR A 210 -49.92 47.85 -30.21
N LEU A 211 -49.76 47.78 -28.88
CA LEU A 211 -50.69 48.33 -27.90
C LEU A 211 -50.69 49.87 -27.90
N HIS A 212 -49.52 50.49 -28.03
CA HIS A 212 -49.39 51.93 -28.22
C HIS A 212 -50.01 52.39 -29.54
N ALA A 213 -49.73 51.69 -30.65
CA ALA A 213 -50.34 51.99 -31.94
C ALA A 213 -51.88 51.86 -31.90
N ALA A 214 -52.40 50.81 -31.25
CA ALA A 214 -53.84 50.61 -31.08
C ALA A 214 -54.51 51.64 -30.15
N LYS A 215 -53.83 52.11 -29.09
CA LYS A 215 -54.31 53.20 -28.24
C LYS A 215 -54.37 54.53 -28.99
N THR A 216 -53.31 54.89 -29.72
CA THR A 216 -53.28 56.13 -30.53
C THR A 216 -54.39 56.14 -31.59
N ALA A 217 -54.65 55.01 -32.24
CA ALA A 217 -55.73 54.87 -33.23
C ALA A 217 -57.15 54.95 -32.64
N ARG A 218 -57.36 54.59 -31.36
CA ARG A 218 -58.66 54.74 -30.68
C ARG A 218 -58.91 56.16 -30.19
N THR A 219 -57.87 56.91 -29.82
CA THR A 219 -57.99 58.29 -29.35
C THR A 219 -58.37 59.24 -30.48
N THR A 220 -57.82 59.05 -31.68
CA THR A 220 -58.17 59.85 -32.87
C THR A 220 -59.59 59.62 -33.36
N ARG A 221 -60.17 58.42 -33.17
CA ARG A 221 -61.55 58.12 -33.60
C ARG A 221 -62.65 58.66 -32.66
N LYS A 222 -62.28 59.23 -31.51
CA LYS A 222 -63.24 59.72 -30.50
C LYS A 222 -63.40 61.25 -30.51
N GLN A 223 -62.71 61.94 -31.43
CA GLN A 223 -62.74 63.41 -31.59
C GLN A 223 -63.48 63.87 -32.85
N ASP A 224 -64.07 62.95 -33.61
CA ASP A 224 -65.04 63.20 -34.68
C ASP A 224 -66.44 62.75 -34.20
#